data_AF-A0AAN1Y9D8-F1
#
_entry.id   AF-A0AAN1Y9D8-F1
#
_cell.length_a   1.000
_cell.length_b   1.000
_cell.length_c   1.000
_cell.angle_alpha   90.00
_cell.angle_beta   90.00
_cell.angle_gamma   90.00
#
_symmetry.space_group_name_H-M   'P 1'
#
loop_
_entity.id
_entity.type
_entity.pdbx_description
1 polymer ?
#
loop_
_entity_poly.entity_id
_entity_poly.type
_entity_poly.pdbx_seq_one_letter_code
_entity_poly.pdbx_strand_id
1 'polypeptide(L)'
;MPVSSYYQPQPDGYVRFDWRGNSLEGEFFSYEECGRDIDPKWGYIRPFDRAIRQQLIDNLQATHGIDLLTFTSQGNLITCDAFVTHKDLQAAHQVIIESFDFVDESELTTERERIGNCRVDLIRRQYIVGSNLKEPKESLDNLNAEFLKWVTPFYEPLRYKRKWLTRHREGLFGFGVLIVLAVLAYFHFS
;
A
#
# COMPACT_ATOMS: atom_id res chain seq x y z
N MET A 1 -8.51 -18.05 -17.46
CA MET A 1 -7.58 -17.41 -16.51
C MET A 1 -8.29 -17.41 -15.16
N PRO A 2 -7.85 -18.17 -14.15
CA PRO A 2 -8.37 -17.97 -12.82
C PRO A 2 -7.69 -16.70 -12.29
N VAL A 3 -8.40 -15.59 -12.35
CA VAL A 3 -7.93 -14.33 -11.79
C VAL A 3 -8.18 -14.41 -10.30
N SER A 4 -7.12 -14.64 -9.52
CA SER A 4 -7.13 -14.28 -8.10
C SER A 4 -7.55 -12.81 -8.02
N SER A 5 -8.55 -12.53 -7.18
CA SER A 5 -9.06 -11.21 -6.83
C SER A 5 -8.52 -10.04 -7.67
N TYR A 6 -9.28 -9.57 -8.67
CA TYR A 6 -8.97 -8.34 -9.44
C TYR A 6 -8.69 -7.11 -8.56
N TYR A 7 -9.05 -7.19 -7.27
CA TYR A 7 -8.89 -6.17 -6.27
C TYR A 7 -7.83 -6.63 -5.26
N GLN A 8 -6.66 -6.01 -5.34
CA GLN A 8 -5.63 -6.12 -4.31
C GLN A 8 -5.54 -4.76 -3.63
N PRO A 9 -6.18 -4.62 -2.43
CA PRO A 9 -6.18 -3.37 -1.70
C PRO A 9 -4.77 -2.98 -1.33
N GLN A 10 -3.89 -3.91 -0.96
CA GLN A 10 -2.50 -3.68 -0.57
C GLN A 10 -1.54 -4.46 -1.50
N PRO A 11 -0.31 -3.98 -1.70
CA PRO A 11 0.71 -4.77 -2.37
C PRO A 11 1.15 -5.93 -1.48
N ASP A 12 1.69 -6.97 -2.10
CA ASP A 12 2.27 -8.12 -1.38
C ASP A 12 3.63 -7.77 -0.76
N GLY A 13 4.28 -6.72 -1.27
CA GLY A 13 5.50 -6.16 -0.70
C GLY A 13 5.98 -4.93 -1.45
N TYR A 14 7.04 -4.32 -0.92
CA TYR A 14 7.77 -3.27 -1.64
C TYR A 14 9.10 -3.84 -2.12
N VAL A 15 9.57 -3.34 -3.26
CA VAL A 15 10.79 -3.84 -3.89
C VAL A 15 11.69 -2.71 -4.34
N ARG A 16 12.99 -2.99 -4.36
CA ARG A 16 14.02 -2.18 -5.00
C ARG A 16 14.61 -2.94 -6.17
N PHE A 17 14.81 -2.27 -7.29
CA PHE A 17 15.29 -2.89 -8.53
C PHE A 17 16.00 -1.87 -9.41
N ASP A 18 16.86 -2.34 -10.31
CA ASP A 18 17.58 -1.48 -11.24
C ASP A 18 16.94 -1.49 -12.62
N TRP A 19 16.75 -0.31 -13.20
CA TRP A 19 16.29 -0.17 -14.57
C TRP A 19 16.98 0.98 -15.28
N ARG A 20 17.60 0.67 -16.44
CA ARG A 20 18.36 1.64 -17.26
C ARG A 20 19.43 2.41 -16.47
N GLY A 21 20.07 1.73 -15.51
CA GLY A 21 21.12 2.31 -14.66
C GLY A 21 20.62 3.16 -13.49
N ASN A 22 19.31 3.21 -13.25
CA ASN A 22 18.72 3.88 -12.09
C ASN A 22 18.20 2.85 -11.11
N SER A 23 18.49 3.04 -9.82
CA SER A 23 17.84 2.28 -8.75
C SER A 23 16.46 2.86 -8.48
N LEU A 24 15.44 2.01 -8.57
CA LEU A 24 14.03 2.36 -8.47
C LEU A 24 13.37 1.55 -7.36
N GLU A 25 12.25 2.07 -6.87
CA GLU A 25 11.40 1.39 -5.89
C GLU A 25 9.97 1.27 -6.42
N GLY A 26 9.24 0.26 -5.95
CA GLY A 26 7.87 0.02 -6.37
C GLY A 26 7.11 -0.98 -5.50
N GLU A 27 5.85 -1.16 -5.85
CA GLU A 27 4.94 -2.15 -5.26
C GLU A 27 5.04 -3.47 -6.02
N PHE A 28 5.15 -4.58 -5.29
CA PHE A 28 5.10 -5.93 -5.84
C PHE A 28 3.72 -6.54 -5.63
N PHE A 29 3.22 -7.18 -6.69
CA PHE A 29 1.97 -7.93 -6.71
C PHE A 29 2.27 -9.33 -7.25
N SER A 30 2.07 -10.33 -6.41
CA SER A 30 2.28 -11.73 -6.71
C SER A 30 1.31 -12.23 -7.78
N TYR A 31 1.79 -13.11 -8.64
CA TYR A 31 0.96 -13.83 -9.58
C TYR A 31 0.48 -15.13 -8.94
N GLU A 32 -0.81 -15.20 -8.61
CA GLU A 32 -1.43 -16.45 -8.15
C GLU A 32 -2.15 -17.15 -9.31
N GLU A 33 -1.78 -18.40 -9.57
CA GLU A 33 -2.56 -19.31 -10.42
C GLU A 33 -3.11 -20.45 -9.54
N CYS A 34 -4.44 -20.64 -9.56
CA CYS A 34 -5.09 -21.65 -8.74
C CYS A 34 -4.44 -23.04 -8.88
N GLY A 35 -3.89 -23.55 -7.78
CA GLY A 35 -3.44 -24.94 -7.67
C GLY A 35 -1.99 -25.21 -8.09
N ARG A 36 -1.16 -24.19 -8.31
CA ARG A 36 0.29 -24.35 -8.48
C ARG A 36 1.05 -23.63 -7.38
N ASP A 37 2.07 -24.31 -6.85
CA ASP A 37 3.09 -23.71 -5.99
C ASP A 37 4.01 -22.89 -6.91
N ILE A 38 3.69 -21.61 -7.07
CA ILE A 38 4.43 -20.69 -7.93
C ILE A 38 5.49 -20.01 -7.08
N ASP A 39 6.67 -19.78 -7.66
CA ASP A 39 7.75 -19.05 -7.01
C ASP A 39 7.22 -17.69 -6.50
N PRO A 40 7.42 -17.34 -5.21
CA PRO A 40 6.90 -16.11 -4.62
C PRO A 40 7.44 -14.83 -5.28
N LYS A 41 8.47 -14.94 -6.13
CA LYS A 41 9.01 -13.83 -6.92
C LYS A 41 8.33 -13.63 -8.26
N TRP A 42 7.39 -14.48 -8.67
CA TRP A 42 6.64 -14.31 -9.91
C TRP A 42 5.48 -13.33 -9.69
N GLY A 43 5.44 -12.28 -10.49
CA GLY A 43 4.47 -11.22 -10.31
C GLY A 43 4.77 -9.98 -11.14
N TYR A 44 4.26 -8.87 -10.65
CA TYR A 44 4.29 -7.58 -11.30
C TYR A 44 4.86 -6.52 -10.35
N ILE A 45 5.76 -5.68 -10.87
CA ILE A 45 6.35 -4.57 -10.12
C ILE A 45 5.81 -3.27 -10.68
N ARG A 46 5.04 -2.55 -9.88
CA ARG A 46 4.50 -1.23 -10.24
C ARG A 46 5.42 -0.14 -9.69
N PRO A 47 6.18 0.58 -10.54
CA PRO A 47 7.14 1.58 -10.07
C PRO A 47 6.42 2.78 -9.46
N PHE A 48 6.99 3.37 -8.41
CA PHE A 48 6.43 4.61 -7.84
C PHE A 48 6.51 5.80 -8.78
N ASP A 49 7.51 5.80 -9.68
CA ASP A 49 7.70 6.87 -10.65
C ASP A 49 6.56 6.92 -11.67
N ARG A 50 5.83 8.04 -11.69
CA ARG A 50 4.68 8.26 -12.57
C ARG A 50 5.07 8.32 -14.05
N ALA A 51 6.23 8.87 -14.39
CA ALA A 51 6.66 8.96 -15.78
C ALA A 51 6.99 7.57 -16.33
N ILE A 52 7.60 6.71 -15.52
CA ILE A 52 7.86 5.31 -15.89
C ILE A 52 6.54 4.58 -16.09
N ARG A 53 5.57 4.72 -15.18
CA ARG A 53 4.23 4.12 -15.34
C ARG A 53 3.53 4.60 -16.63
N GLN A 54 3.61 5.90 -16.94
CA GLN A 54 3.06 6.42 -18.19
C GLN A 54 3.76 5.80 -19.40
N GLN A 55 5.08 5.66 -19.39
CA GLN A 55 5.82 5.02 -20.47
C GLN A 55 5.40 3.55 -20.67
N LEU A 56 5.13 2.81 -19.59
CA LEU A 56 4.64 1.42 -19.68
C LEU A 56 3.25 1.36 -20.34
N ILE A 57 2.36 2.30 -19.99
CA ILE A 57 1.05 2.44 -20.62
C ILE A 57 1.19 2.80 -22.11
N ASP A 58 2.09 3.72 -22.45
CA ASP A 58 2.31 4.14 -23.82
C ASP A 58 2.82 2.96 -24.69
N ASN A 59 3.72 2.13 -24.15
CA ASN A 59 4.18 0.91 -24.81
C ASN A 59 3.03 -0.09 -25.05
N LEU A 60 2.15 -0.26 -24.07
CA LEU A 60 0.95 -1.08 -24.18
C LEU A 60 0.03 -0.56 -25.28
N GLN A 61 -0.28 0.74 -25.29
CA GLN A 61 -1.15 1.35 -26.29
C GLN A 61 -0.56 1.25 -27.69
N ALA A 62 0.75 1.47 -27.84
CA ALA A 62 1.45 1.35 -29.10
C ALA A 62 1.46 -0.10 -29.64
N THR A 63 1.54 -1.09 -28.76
CA THR A 63 1.61 -2.51 -29.16
C THR A 63 0.24 -3.08 -29.51
N HIS A 64 -0.81 -2.72 -28.77
CA HIS A 64 -2.15 -3.32 -28.92
C HIS A 64 -3.16 -2.45 -29.67
N GLY A 65 -2.84 -1.18 -29.93
CA GLY A 65 -3.73 -0.27 -30.66
C GLY A 65 -5.05 0.04 -29.94
N ILE A 66 -5.10 -0.17 -28.62
CA ILE A 66 -6.26 0.12 -27.77
C ILE A 66 -5.86 1.04 -26.62
N ASP A 67 -6.81 1.86 -26.16
CA ASP A 67 -6.57 2.82 -25.09
C ASP A 67 -6.57 2.17 -23.69
N LEU A 68 -6.13 2.95 -22.70
CA LEU A 68 -6.04 2.49 -21.31
C LEU A 68 -7.42 2.12 -20.74
N LEU A 69 -8.47 2.86 -21.11
CA LEU A 69 -9.83 2.61 -20.63
C LEU A 69 -10.30 1.22 -21.06
N THR A 70 -10.08 0.87 -22.33
CA THR A 70 -10.39 -0.44 -22.90
C THR A 70 -9.63 -1.54 -22.16
N PHE A 71 -8.33 -1.35 -21.92
CA PHE A 71 -7.52 -2.32 -21.17
C PHE A 71 -8.00 -2.50 -19.73
N THR A 72 -8.29 -1.41 -19.01
CA THR A 72 -8.81 -1.48 -17.64
C THR A 72 -10.18 -2.16 -17.56
N SER A 73 -11.03 -1.98 -18.57
CA SER A 73 -12.33 -2.67 -18.63
C SER A 73 -12.22 -4.19 -18.79
N GLN A 74 -11.08 -4.68 -19.26
CA GLN A 74 -10.75 -6.11 -19.36
C GLN A 74 -10.17 -6.69 -18.06
N GLY A 75 -10.16 -5.92 -16.96
CA GLY A 75 -9.63 -6.35 -15.67
C GLY A 75 -8.11 -6.24 -15.52
N ASN A 76 -7.42 -5.66 -16.50
CA ASN A 76 -5.97 -5.47 -16.49
C ASN A 76 -5.56 -4.18 -15.77
N LEU A 77 -5.73 -4.18 -14.44
CA LEU A 77 -5.59 -2.98 -13.60
C LEU A 77 -4.16 -2.72 -13.13
N ILE A 78 -3.38 -3.78 -12.90
CA ILE A 78 -1.98 -3.74 -12.44
C ILE A 78 -1.03 -3.91 -13.62
N THR A 79 -1.33 -4.87 -14.50
CA THR A 79 -0.45 -5.29 -15.61
C THR A 79 -0.20 -4.19 -16.65
N CYS A 80 -1.07 -3.19 -16.75
CA CYS A 80 -1.00 -2.13 -17.74
C CYS A 80 0.09 -1.09 -17.48
N ASP A 81 0.56 -0.96 -16.25
CA ASP A 81 1.60 0.00 -15.87
C ASP A 81 2.65 -0.57 -14.90
N ALA A 82 2.90 -1.88 -15.05
CA ALA A 82 3.87 -2.63 -14.25
C ALA A 82 4.91 -3.35 -15.13
N PHE A 83 6.08 -3.56 -14.55
CA PHE A 83 7.05 -4.52 -15.02
C PHE A 83 6.61 -5.95 -14.66
N VAL A 84 7.16 -6.92 -15.35
CA VAL A 84 6.94 -8.35 -15.06
C VAL A 84 8.22 -8.97 -14.53
N THR A 85 8.14 -9.93 -13.62
CA THR A 85 9.33 -10.53 -13.00
C THR A 85 9.73 -11.87 -13.58
N HIS A 86 8.88 -12.47 -14.42
CA HIS A 86 9.15 -13.76 -15.04
C HIS A 86 8.76 -13.78 -16.52
N LYS A 87 9.55 -14.51 -17.32
CA LYS A 87 9.36 -14.58 -18.78
C LYS A 87 8.04 -15.22 -19.19
N ASP A 88 7.56 -16.20 -18.43
CA ASP A 88 6.30 -16.89 -18.74
C ASP A 88 5.06 -16.00 -18.51
N LEU A 89 5.22 -14.92 -17.74
CA LEU A 89 4.18 -13.90 -17.53
C LEU A 89 4.29 -12.75 -18.55
N GLN A 90 5.38 -12.68 -19.32
CA GLN A 90 5.69 -11.53 -20.15
C GLN A 90 4.75 -11.44 -21.37
N ALA A 91 3.96 -10.36 -21.42
CA ALA A 91 3.29 -9.93 -22.64
C ALA A 91 4.22 -9.12 -23.56
N ALA A 92 3.90 -9.01 -24.84
CA ALA A 92 4.75 -8.37 -25.87
C ALA A 92 5.18 -6.92 -25.57
N HIS A 93 4.42 -6.19 -24.76
CA HIS A 93 4.67 -4.79 -24.38
C HIS A 93 5.41 -4.65 -23.04
N GLN A 94 5.51 -5.73 -22.26
CA GLN A 94 6.06 -5.73 -20.91
C GLN A 94 7.56 -5.95 -20.93
N VAL A 95 8.24 -5.29 -19.99
CA VAL A 95 9.68 -5.41 -19.78
C VAL A 95 9.91 -6.26 -18.54
N ILE A 96 10.83 -7.23 -18.64
CA ILE A 96 11.19 -8.12 -17.54
C ILE A 96 12.19 -7.42 -16.61
N ILE A 97 11.97 -7.55 -15.30
CA ILE A 97 12.93 -7.24 -14.23
C ILE A 97 13.29 -8.56 -13.53
N GLU A 98 14.47 -9.09 -13.85
CA GLU A 98 14.93 -10.39 -13.33
C GLU A 98 15.52 -10.30 -11.91
N SER A 99 16.00 -9.11 -11.52
CA SER A 99 16.66 -8.89 -10.24
C SER A 99 16.00 -7.73 -9.50
N PHE A 100 15.51 -8.05 -8.31
CA PHE A 100 14.91 -7.12 -7.37
C PHE A 100 14.98 -7.73 -5.97
N ASP A 101 14.97 -6.85 -4.98
CA ASP A 101 14.99 -7.20 -3.56
C ASP A 101 13.76 -6.67 -2.87
N PHE A 102 13.14 -7.49 -2.02
CA PHE A 102 12.07 -7.03 -1.14
C PHE A 102 12.66 -6.14 -0.05
N VAL A 103 11.97 -5.03 0.21
CA VAL A 103 12.36 -4.03 1.21
C VAL A 103 11.17 -3.69 2.09
N ASP A 104 11.43 -3.43 3.37
CA ASP A 104 10.41 -2.97 4.30
C ASP A 104 9.95 -1.55 3.96
N GLU A 105 8.70 -1.20 4.27
CA GLU A 105 8.16 0.15 4.03
C GLU A 105 9.01 1.24 4.70
N SER A 106 9.61 0.95 5.86
CA SER A 106 10.49 1.88 6.58
C SER A 106 11.84 2.14 5.90
N GLU A 107 12.23 1.29 4.95
CA GLU A 107 13.49 1.38 4.20
C GLU A 107 13.33 2.03 2.82
N LEU A 108 12.10 2.40 2.46
CA LEU A 108 11.82 3.12 1.23
C LEU A 108 12.43 4.52 1.27
N THR A 109 13.17 4.83 0.23
CA THR A 109 13.78 6.16 0.04
C THR A 109 12.85 7.10 -0.74
N THR A 110 11.88 6.54 -1.45
CA THR A 110 10.85 7.29 -2.18
C THR A 110 9.97 8.09 -1.24
N GLU A 111 9.74 9.36 -1.58
CA GLU A 111 8.87 10.25 -0.82
C GLU A 111 7.46 9.65 -0.65
N ARG A 112 6.92 9.72 0.57
CA ARG A 112 5.58 9.20 0.90
C ARG A 112 4.48 9.75 0.00
N GLU A 113 4.60 10.99 -0.46
CA GLU A 113 3.67 11.60 -1.41
C GLU A 113 3.68 10.87 -2.77
N ARG A 114 4.85 10.49 -3.29
CA ARG A 114 4.97 9.75 -4.55
C ARG A 114 4.41 8.34 -4.42
N ILE A 115 4.69 7.67 -3.30
CA ILE A 115 4.09 6.38 -2.95
C ILE A 115 2.56 6.52 -2.91
N GLY A 116 2.05 7.52 -2.17
CA GLY A 116 0.61 7.79 -2.06
C GLY A 116 -0.05 8.06 -3.41
N ASN A 117 0.60 8.83 -4.29
CA ASN A 117 0.11 9.08 -5.66
C ASN A 117 0.04 7.79 -6.49
N CYS A 118 1.03 6.90 -6.35
CA CYS A 118 1.02 5.58 -6.97
C CYS A 118 -0.17 4.75 -6.46
N ARG A 119 -0.29 4.61 -5.13
CA ARG A 119 -1.34 3.84 -4.45
C ARG A 119 -2.75 4.30 -4.80
N VAL A 120 -3.01 5.61 -4.66
CA VAL A 120 -4.32 6.21 -4.90
C VAL A 120 -4.77 6.01 -6.34
N ASP A 121 -3.87 6.11 -7.30
CA ASP A 121 -4.17 5.92 -8.71
C ASP A 121 -4.64 4.48 -9.00
N LEU A 122 -3.97 3.46 -8.47
CA LEU A 122 -4.39 2.06 -8.64
C LEU A 122 -5.72 1.78 -7.92
N ILE A 123 -5.86 2.20 -6.66
CA ILE A 123 -7.07 1.95 -5.87
C ILE A 123 -8.29 2.60 -6.52
N ARG A 124 -8.15 3.81 -7.08
CA ARG A 124 -9.25 4.46 -7.82
C ARG A 124 -9.66 3.67 -9.05
N ARG A 125 -8.71 3.16 -9.84
CA ARG A 125 -9.02 2.32 -11.01
C ARG A 125 -9.75 1.05 -10.59
N GLN A 126 -9.25 0.38 -9.54
CA GLN A 126 -9.88 -0.80 -8.95
C GLN A 126 -11.31 -0.50 -8.47
N TYR A 127 -11.52 0.60 -7.75
CA TYR A 127 -12.84 0.96 -7.25
C TYR A 127 -13.84 1.26 -8.38
N ILE A 128 -13.43 2.00 -9.42
CA ILE A 128 -14.29 2.33 -10.55
C ILE A 128 -14.72 1.05 -11.29
N VAL A 129 -13.77 0.17 -11.59
CA VAL A 129 -14.07 -1.10 -12.27
C VAL A 129 -14.95 -2.00 -11.40
N GLY A 130 -14.63 -2.14 -10.11
CA GLY A 130 -15.46 -2.93 -9.18
C GLY A 130 -16.86 -2.39 -8.98
N SER A 131 -17.02 -1.08 -8.94
CA SER A 131 -18.34 -0.43 -8.88
C SER A 131 -19.16 -0.72 -10.15
N ASN A 132 -18.53 -0.64 -11.33
CA ASN A 132 -19.18 -0.94 -12.61
C ASN A 132 -19.59 -2.42 -12.71
N LEU A 133 -18.78 -3.33 -12.16
CA LEU A 133 -19.05 -4.77 -12.11
C LEU A 133 -20.01 -5.17 -10.98
N LYS A 134 -20.46 -4.23 -10.14
CA LYS A 134 -21.33 -4.47 -8.98
C LYS A 134 -20.75 -5.48 -8.00
N GLU A 135 -19.44 -5.36 -7.74
CA GLU A 135 -18.75 -6.16 -6.75
C GLU A 135 -19.38 -6.04 -5.35
N PRO A 136 -19.14 -7.03 -4.47
CA PRO A 136 -19.62 -6.97 -3.09
C PRO A 136 -19.21 -5.66 -2.42
N LYS A 137 -20.14 -5.08 -1.66
CA LYS A 137 -19.91 -3.83 -0.94
C LYS A 137 -18.69 -3.90 -0.02
N GLU A 138 -18.46 -5.05 0.60
CA GLU A 138 -17.29 -5.30 1.45
C GLU A 138 -15.96 -5.09 0.70
N SER A 139 -15.83 -5.60 -0.53
CA SER A 139 -14.65 -5.40 -1.35
C SER A 139 -14.43 -3.91 -1.68
N LEU A 140 -15.51 -3.19 -2.00
CA LEU A 140 -15.45 -1.75 -2.30
C LEU A 140 -15.14 -0.92 -1.04
N ASP A 141 -15.67 -1.30 0.11
CA ASP A 141 -15.41 -0.65 1.40
C ASP A 141 -13.94 -0.85 1.80
N ASN A 142 -13.36 -2.02 1.55
CA ASN A 142 -11.93 -2.30 1.77
C ASN A 142 -11.02 -1.42 0.90
N LEU A 143 -11.33 -1.28 -0.39
CA LEU A 143 -10.61 -0.37 -1.29
C LEU A 143 -10.73 1.08 -0.83
N ASN A 144 -11.92 1.51 -0.42
CA ASN A 144 -12.15 2.86 0.06
C ASN A 144 -11.41 3.15 1.38
N ALA A 145 -11.36 2.18 2.30
CA ALA A 145 -10.62 2.30 3.55
C ALA A 145 -9.12 2.49 3.29
N GLU A 146 -8.54 1.73 2.36
CA GLU A 146 -7.15 1.90 1.96
C GLU A 146 -6.92 3.25 1.26
N PHE A 147 -7.81 3.65 0.34
CA PHE A 147 -7.74 4.96 -0.31
C PHE A 147 -7.67 6.10 0.72
N LEU A 148 -8.54 6.06 1.73
CA LEU A 148 -8.58 7.07 2.80
C LEU A 148 -7.26 7.17 3.58
N LYS A 149 -6.52 6.08 3.78
CA LYS A 149 -5.20 6.13 4.44
C LYS A 149 -4.19 6.97 3.66
N TRP A 150 -4.26 6.96 2.34
CA TRP A 150 -3.30 7.63 1.47
C TRP A 150 -3.68 9.07 1.10
N VAL A 151 -4.98 9.40 1.08
CA VAL A 151 -5.43 10.78 0.82
C VAL A 151 -5.61 11.62 2.09
N THR A 152 -5.75 11.00 3.25
CA THR A 152 -5.84 11.75 4.51
C THR A 152 -4.47 12.30 4.85
N PRO A 153 -4.30 13.62 5.00
CA PRO A 153 -3.03 14.19 5.42
C PRO A 153 -2.60 13.57 6.75
N PHE A 154 -1.35 13.10 6.83
CA PHE A 154 -0.76 12.67 8.09
C PHE A 154 -0.62 13.88 9.01
N TYR A 155 -1.68 14.21 9.75
CA TYR A 155 -1.51 15.00 10.96
C TYR A 155 -0.95 14.05 12.00
N GLU A 156 0.37 13.99 12.13
CA GLU A 156 0.95 13.63 13.42
C GLU A 156 0.74 14.83 14.33
N PRO A 157 -0.22 14.80 15.28
CA PRO A 157 -0.24 15.83 16.30
C PRO A 157 1.09 15.76 17.05
N LEU A 158 1.96 16.75 16.82
CA LEU A 158 3.24 16.96 17.52
C LEU A 158 3.11 16.94 19.07
N ARG A 159 1.88 16.94 19.62
CA ARG A 159 1.58 17.28 21.01
C ARG A 159 1.07 16.16 21.90
N TYR A 160 0.64 15.00 21.39
CA TYR A 160 -0.02 13.99 22.25
C TYR A 160 0.89 12.90 22.81
N LYS A 161 2.13 12.73 22.33
CA LYS A 161 3.04 11.68 22.84
C LYS A 161 3.59 11.93 24.25
N ARG A 162 3.31 13.08 24.92
CA ARG A 162 4.02 13.43 26.18
C ARG A 162 3.24 14.10 27.31
N LYS A 163 1.89 14.18 27.28
CA LYS A 163 1.13 14.84 28.37
C LYS A 163 0.09 13.99 29.10
N TRP A 164 -0.47 12.96 28.48
CA TRP A 164 -1.54 12.19 29.14
C TRP A 164 -0.98 11.27 30.25
N LEU A 165 0.10 10.55 29.95
CA LEU A 165 0.72 9.59 30.86
C LEU A 165 1.40 10.24 32.07
N THR A 166 1.94 11.45 31.93
CA THR A 166 2.56 12.21 33.02
C THR A 166 1.53 12.89 33.91
N ARG A 167 0.51 13.54 33.33
CA ARG A 167 -0.48 14.31 34.09
C ARG A 167 -1.41 13.45 34.96
N HIS A 168 -1.81 12.28 34.47
CA HIS A 168 -2.64 11.36 35.28
C HIS A 168 -1.84 10.63 36.35
N ARG A 169 -0.57 10.33 36.08
CA ARG A 169 0.30 9.65 37.04
C ARG A 169 0.62 10.55 38.24
N GLU A 170 0.93 11.83 38.01
CA GLU A 170 1.13 12.82 39.08
C GLU A 170 -0.14 13.03 39.93
N GLY A 171 -1.32 13.11 39.28
CA GLY A 171 -2.60 13.26 39.99
C GLY A 171 -2.96 12.04 40.87
N LEU A 172 -2.70 10.82 40.39
CA LEU A 172 -2.92 9.59 41.14
C LEU A 172 -1.96 9.46 42.33
N PHE A 173 -0.69 9.84 42.17
CA PHE A 173 0.27 9.88 43.28
C PHE A 173 -0.13 10.90 44.35
N GLY A 174 -0.57 12.10 43.95
CA GLY A 174 -1.06 13.12 44.88
C GLY A 174 -2.28 12.65 45.70
N PHE A 175 -3.23 11.96 45.06
CA PHE A 175 -4.39 11.39 45.75
C PHE A 175 -4.00 10.28 46.74
N GLY A 176 -3.07 9.40 46.34
CA GLY A 176 -2.57 8.34 47.22
C GLY A 176 -1.90 8.89 48.49
N VAL A 177 -1.10 9.95 48.36
CA VAL A 177 -0.45 10.61 49.51
C VAL A 177 -1.48 11.23 50.46
N LEU A 178 -2.52 11.89 49.94
CA LEU A 178 -3.59 12.49 50.76
C LEU A 178 -4.34 11.44 51.59
N ILE A 179 -4.64 10.28 50.99
CA ILE A 179 -5.33 9.19 51.69
C ILE A 179 -4.45 8.65 52.82
N VAL A 180 -3.16 8.41 52.57
CA VAL A 180 -2.22 7.92 53.59
C VAL A 180 -2.09 8.92 54.74
N LEU A 181 -1.97 10.22 54.45
CA LEU A 181 -1.91 11.27 55.48
C LEU A 181 -3.21 11.35 56.30
N ALA A 182 -4.36 11.22 55.67
CA ALA A 182 -5.65 11.23 56.36
C ALA A 182 -5.80 10.02 57.31
N VAL A 183 -5.38 8.83 56.89
CA VAL A 183 -5.38 7.62 57.72
C VAL A 183 -4.41 7.75 58.89
N LEU A 184 -3.18 8.25 58.65
CA LEU A 184 -2.21 8.47 59.72
C LEU A 184 -2.69 9.52 60.74
N ALA A 185 -3.32 10.61 60.27
CA ALA A 185 -3.91 11.61 61.14
C ALA A 185 -5.04 11.04 61.98
N TYR A 186 -5.92 10.22 61.39
CA TYR A 186 -6.99 9.54 62.11
C TYR A 186 -6.44 8.66 63.25
N PHE A 187 -5.39 7.87 62.99
CA PHE A 187 -4.77 7.03 64.02
C PHE A 187 -3.95 7.81 65.07
N HIS A 188 -3.46 9.01 64.75
CA HIS A 188 -2.69 9.82 65.69
C HIS A 188 -3.57 10.71 66.59
N PHE A 189 -4.77 11.06 66.13
CA PHE A 189 -5.72 11.92 66.85
C PHE A 189 -6.96 11.19 67.38
N SER A 190 -7.03 9.86 67.22
CA SER A 190 -7.97 8.96 67.92
C SER A 190 -7.29 8.30 69.11
#